data_AF-A0A7J2NLL2-F1
#
_entry.id   AF-A0A7J2NLL2-F1
#
_cell.length_a   1.000
_cell.length_b   1.000
_cell.length_c   1.000
_cell.angle_alpha   90.00
_cell.angle_beta   90.00
_cell.angle_gamma   90.00
#
_symmetry.space_group_name_H-M   'P 1'
#
loop_
_entity.id
_entity.type
_entity.pdbx_description
1 polymer ?
#
loop_
_entity_poly.entity_id
_entity_poly.type
_entity_poly.pdbx_seq_one_letter_code
_entity_poly.pdbx_strand_id
1 'polypeptide(L)'
;MGVKEGDWIEYNVTITGKGSPPPTHDVRWFRITVLDVEGTAFSADFTVRYANGTIGSAVWKYNFTEGDVRGWTIIPSNLGPGDTFYDYSIHTGEPVNVTIQGEEQKMVLDATRTVTYGSDSFRHKTWDKATGVFIHAVERYKNVTNRYGWYIEDLTADVQAIGTNMWSPQILGLNQTAFYWLVGAAALALLIWLSAVVVLRMKRIVRLSLSASTQVKFVVFTVVVTVLAEIASMVFLPFYELGLSVAEFNLGLQTFWVIFVLMSMWFRMKGNYFVHEVTMLIVMCETLVGFSVVLLLDPMSFSSMAVLASTPVRLVMNFLHAIFSIPALAFGTWLVAIWRPKSTTYPAKSRRIAQLTAVFWVLSYAVGVLDFLLLHTTVFG
;
A
#
# COMPACT_ATOMS: atom_id res chain seq x y z
N MET A 1 13.21 -7.80 -12.69
CA MET A 1 12.59 -9.02 -12.14
C MET A 1 11.85 -8.64 -10.88
N GLY A 2 10.78 -9.36 -10.55
CA GLY A 2 9.92 -9.02 -9.41
C GLY A 2 10.06 -9.95 -8.21
N VAL A 3 11.02 -10.87 -8.24
CA VAL A 3 11.31 -11.82 -7.17
C VAL A 3 12.72 -11.60 -6.61
N LYS A 4 12.96 -12.08 -5.40
CA LYS A 4 14.27 -12.07 -4.71
C LYS A 4 14.61 -13.45 -4.17
N GLU A 5 15.88 -13.64 -3.81
CA GLU A 5 16.34 -14.84 -3.12
C GLU A 5 15.47 -15.17 -1.89
N GLY A 6 15.08 -16.44 -1.77
CA GLY A 6 14.23 -16.93 -0.70
C GLY A 6 12.73 -16.76 -0.92
N ASP A 7 12.30 -16.07 -1.98
CA ASP A 7 10.91 -16.08 -2.40
C ASP A 7 10.49 -17.48 -2.85
N TRP A 8 9.30 -17.92 -2.49
CA TRP A 8 8.76 -19.22 -2.88
C TRP A 8 7.26 -19.19 -3.12
N ILE A 9 6.80 -20.13 -3.94
CA ILE A 9 5.39 -20.37 -4.21
C ILE A 9 5.14 -21.86 -4.41
N GLU A 10 4.00 -22.33 -3.89
CA GLU A 10 3.55 -23.71 -3.93
C GLU A 10 2.31 -23.84 -4.80
N TYR A 11 2.21 -24.97 -5.49
CA TYR A 11 1.15 -25.26 -6.44
C TYR A 11 0.55 -26.64 -6.19
N ASN A 12 -0.76 -26.72 -6.40
CA ASN A 12 -1.45 -27.99 -6.58
C ASN A 12 -1.62 -28.26 -8.08
N VAL A 13 -1.49 -29.52 -8.48
CA VAL A 13 -1.62 -29.95 -9.87
C VAL A 13 -2.72 -30.99 -9.99
N THR A 14 -3.72 -30.69 -10.82
CA THR A 14 -4.82 -31.60 -11.15
C THR A 14 -4.71 -32.01 -12.60
N ILE A 15 -4.57 -33.33 -12.84
CA ILE A 15 -4.51 -33.90 -14.19
C ILE A 15 -5.81 -34.65 -14.46
N THR A 16 -6.47 -34.33 -15.56
CA THR A 16 -7.73 -34.94 -16.01
C THR A 16 -7.66 -35.31 -17.48
N GLY A 17 -8.59 -36.15 -17.97
CA GLY A 17 -8.70 -36.53 -19.37
C GLY A 17 -8.54 -38.02 -19.64
N LYS A 18 -8.15 -38.37 -20.87
CA LYS A 18 -7.90 -39.73 -21.35
C LYS A 18 -6.41 -39.99 -21.59
N GLY A 19 -5.95 -41.14 -21.11
CA GLY A 19 -4.54 -41.51 -21.09
C GLY A 19 -3.92 -41.31 -19.71
N SER A 20 -2.60 -41.43 -19.62
CA SER A 20 -1.84 -41.18 -18.40
C SER A 20 -0.62 -40.33 -18.70
N PRO A 21 -0.24 -39.39 -17.82
CA PRO A 21 1.04 -38.71 -17.95
C PRO A 21 2.19 -39.72 -17.78
N PRO A 22 3.38 -39.47 -18.37
CA PRO A 22 4.57 -40.24 -18.05
C PRO A 22 4.82 -40.21 -16.53
N PRO A 23 5.36 -41.29 -15.91
CA PRO A 23 5.59 -41.33 -14.46
C PRO A 23 6.43 -40.15 -13.93
N THR A 24 7.37 -39.65 -14.74
CA THR A 24 8.23 -38.50 -14.42
C THR A 24 7.54 -37.13 -14.54
N HIS A 25 6.28 -37.09 -15.01
CA HIS A 25 5.48 -35.89 -15.23
C HIS A 25 4.11 -35.98 -14.54
N ASP A 26 3.82 -37.09 -13.83
CA ASP A 26 2.62 -37.24 -13.01
C ASP A 26 2.77 -36.49 -11.67
N VAL A 27 2.95 -35.18 -11.76
CA VAL A 27 3.15 -34.27 -10.63
C VAL A 27 1.79 -33.91 -10.02
N ARG A 28 1.70 -33.94 -8.69
CA ARG A 28 0.49 -33.57 -7.94
C ARG A 28 0.66 -32.30 -7.13
N TRP A 29 1.90 -31.95 -6.81
CA TRP A 29 2.25 -30.74 -6.10
C TRP A 29 3.67 -30.34 -6.49
N PHE A 30 3.95 -29.05 -6.51
CA PHE A 30 5.33 -28.58 -6.59
C PHE A 30 5.51 -27.23 -5.93
N ARG A 31 6.76 -26.93 -5.60
CA ARG A 31 7.22 -25.66 -5.07
C ARG A 31 8.34 -25.12 -5.92
N ILE A 32 8.27 -23.83 -6.20
CA ILE A 32 9.35 -23.06 -6.78
C ILE A 32 9.96 -22.22 -5.64
N THR A 33 11.28 -22.30 -5.47
CA THR A 33 12.02 -21.43 -4.54
C THR A 33 13.10 -20.70 -5.32
N VAL A 34 13.06 -19.38 -5.31
CA VAL A 34 14.06 -18.52 -5.94
C VAL A 34 15.34 -18.61 -5.14
N LEU A 35 16.43 -18.95 -5.81
CA LEU A 35 17.77 -19.01 -5.24
C LEU A 35 18.47 -17.68 -5.56
N ASP A 36 19.60 -17.74 -6.24
CA ASP A 36 20.39 -16.56 -6.58
C ASP A 36 19.80 -15.75 -7.74
N VAL A 37 19.92 -14.42 -7.65
CA VAL A 37 19.39 -13.43 -8.60
C VAL A 37 20.50 -12.48 -9.05
N GLU A 38 20.90 -12.59 -10.32
CA GLU A 38 21.93 -11.77 -10.96
C GLU A 38 21.34 -11.01 -12.17
N GLY A 39 20.75 -9.83 -11.90
CA GLY A 39 20.20 -8.98 -12.96
C GLY A 39 18.99 -9.62 -13.67
N THR A 40 19.16 -10.00 -14.94
CA THR A 40 18.12 -10.68 -15.76
C THR A 40 18.26 -12.20 -15.77
N ALA A 41 19.29 -12.74 -15.13
CA ALA A 41 19.54 -14.16 -14.97
C ALA A 41 19.37 -14.57 -13.50
N PHE A 42 18.79 -15.74 -13.27
CA PHE A 42 18.59 -16.27 -11.91
C PHE A 42 18.40 -17.77 -11.94
N SER A 43 18.33 -18.38 -10.75
CA SER A 43 17.99 -19.79 -10.62
C SER A 43 16.86 -20.01 -9.62
N ALA A 44 16.10 -21.08 -9.83
CA ALA A 44 15.06 -21.50 -8.90
C ALA A 44 15.10 -23.02 -8.71
N ASP A 45 14.92 -23.48 -7.47
CA ASP A 45 14.72 -24.88 -7.15
C ASP A 45 13.25 -25.25 -7.35
N PHE A 46 13.03 -26.32 -8.12
CA PHE A 46 11.74 -26.94 -8.33
C PHE A 46 11.69 -28.24 -7.55
N THR A 47 11.01 -28.23 -6.41
CA THR A 47 10.72 -29.44 -5.64
C THR A 47 9.33 -29.94 -6.02
N VAL A 48 9.23 -31.20 -6.47
CA VAL A 48 7.99 -31.80 -6.98
C VAL A 48 7.61 -33.02 -6.16
N ARG A 49 6.30 -33.28 -6.06
CA ARG A 49 5.74 -34.51 -5.51
C ARG A 49 4.92 -35.22 -6.58
N TYR A 50 5.28 -36.46 -6.86
CA TYR A 50 4.64 -37.28 -7.86
C TYR A 50 3.43 -38.04 -7.30
N ALA A 51 2.57 -38.57 -8.17
CA ALA A 51 1.37 -39.33 -7.77
C ALA A 51 1.68 -40.59 -6.96
N ASN A 52 2.85 -41.20 -7.18
CA ASN A 52 3.33 -42.36 -6.42
C ASN A 52 3.89 -41.97 -5.01
N GLY A 53 3.84 -40.69 -4.64
CA GLY A 53 4.31 -40.17 -3.36
C GLY A 53 5.81 -39.84 -3.30
N THR A 54 6.59 -40.11 -4.35
CA THR A 54 8.02 -39.74 -4.35
C THR A 54 8.20 -38.24 -4.52
N ILE A 55 9.32 -37.74 -4.00
CA ILE A 55 9.72 -36.34 -4.11
C ILE A 55 10.97 -36.26 -4.98
N GLY A 56 11.00 -35.30 -5.89
CA GLY A 56 12.17 -34.94 -6.70
C GLY A 56 12.48 -33.45 -6.57
N SER A 57 13.72 -33.06 -6.88
CA SER A 57 14.10 -31.65 -6.99
C SER A 57 15.02 -31.43 -8.19
N ALA A 58 14.93 -30.26 -8.80
CA ALA A 58 15.83 -29.81 -9.85
C ALA A 58 16.00 -28.29 -9.81
N VAL A 59 17.22 -27.82 -10.02
CA VAL A 59 17.51 -26.39 -10.15
C VAL A 59 17.38 -25.97 -11.61
N TRP A 60 16.50 -25.02 -11.87
CA TRP A 60 16.26 -24.44 -13.19
C TRP A 60 16.90 -23.07 -13.28
N LYS A 61 17.60 -22.82 -14.39
CA LYS A 61 18.20 -21.52 -14.69
C LYS A 61 17.31 -20.73 -15.62
N TYR A 62 17.20 -19.44 -15.37
CA TYR A 62 16.43 -18.49 -16.14
C TYR A 62 17.35 -17.40 -16.67
N ASN A 63 17.06 -16.93 -17.87
CA ASN A 63 17.71 -15.76 -18.45
C ASN A 63 16.74 -15.09 -19.41
N PHE A 64 16.17 -13.97 -18.99
CA PHE A 64 15.16 -13.27 -19.80
C PHE A 64 15.73 -12.63 -21.07
N THR A 65 17.04 -12.36 -21.10
CA THR A 65 17.70 -11.84 -22.31
C THR A 65 17.88 -12.94 -23.35
N GLU A 66 18.16 -14.16 -22.92
CA GLU A 66 18.32 -15.34 -23.79
C GLU A 66 17.00 -16.06 -24.09
N GLY A 67 15.91 -15.66 -23.45
CA GLY A 67 14.57 -16.25 -23.63
C GLY A 67 14.33 -17.51 -22.80
N ASP A 68 15.16 -17.77 -21.80
CA ASP A 68 15.04 -18.91 -20.89
C ASP A 68 13.98 -18.63 -19.81
N VAL A 69 12.70 -18.80 -20.18
CA VAL A 69 11.52 -18.57 -19.31
C VAL A 69 10.85 -19.87 -18.82
N ARG A 70 11.47 -21.02 -19.11
CA ARG A 70 11.12 -22.37 -18.61
C ARG A 70 9.61 -22.67 -18.65
N GLY A 71 9.03 -22.63 -19.84
CA GLY A 71 7.61 -22.88 -20.05
C GLY A 71 6.71 -21.78 -19.47
N TRP A 72 7.24 -20.57 -19.41
CA TRP A 72 6.59 -19.37 -18.86
C TRP A 72 6.20 -19.54 -17.39
N THR A 73 7.01 -20.25 -16.62
CA THR A 73 6.80 -20.36 -15.16
C THR A 73 7.12 -19.04 -14.46
N ILE A 74 8.15 -18.35 -14.93
CA ILE A 74 8.48 -16.99 -14.47
C ILE A 74 8.82 -16.16 -15.69
N ILE A 75 8.20 -15.00 -15.81
CA ILE A 75 8.37 -14.04 -16.91
C ILE A 75 8.92 -12.72 -16.37
N PRO A 76 9.35 -11.78 -17.24
CA PRO A 76 9.67 -10.43 -16.79
C PRO A 76 8.49 -9.80 -16.03
N SER A 77 8.80 -9.10 -14.95
CA SER A 77 7.83 -8.40 -14.10
C SER A 77 7.30 -7.13 -14.78
N ASN A 78 6.13 -6.67 -14.35
CA ASN A 78 5.45 -5.44 -14.73
C ASN A 78 4.99 -5.34 -16.19
N LEU A 79 4.90 -6.46 -16.91
CA LEU A 79 4.32 -6.48 -18.25
C LEU A 79 2.81 -6.23 -18.19
N GLY A 80 2.30 -5.40 -19.10
CA GLY A 80 0.89 -5.09 -19.30
C GLY A 80 0.41 -5.46 -20.71
N PRO A 81 -0.88 -5.25 -21.01
CA PRO A 81 -1.48 -5.59 -22.30
C PRO A 81 -0.71 -4.98 -23.48
N GLY A 82 -0.34 -5.83 -24.45
CA GLY A 82 0.43 -5.43 -25.63
C GLY A 82 1.96 -5.53 -25.46
N ASP A 83 2.46 -5.60 -24.23
CA ASP A 83 3.88 -5.90 -23.99
C ASP A 83 4.20 -7.33 -24.44
N THR A 84 5.47 -7.57 -24.76
CA THR A 84 5.95 -8.88 -25.19
C THR A 84 7.16 -9.32 -24.37
N PHE A 85 7.33 -10.62 -24.22
CA PHE A 85 8.57 -11.22 -23.73
C PHE A 85 9.06 -12.31 -24.67
N TYR A 86 10.37 -12.51 -24.67
CA TYR A 86 11.04 -13.46 -25.53
C TYR A 86 11.07 -14.86 -24.88
N ASP A 87 10.66 -15.88 -25.61
CA ASP A 87 10.77 -17.31 -25.24
C ASP A 87 11.57 -18.04 -26.32
N TYR A 88 12.76 -18.51 -25.95
CA TYR A 88 13.51 -19.45 -26.77
C TYR A 88 13.12 -20.87 -26.32
N SER A 89 12.03 -21.37 -26.89
CA SER A 89 11.47 -22.66 -26.51
C SER A 89 12.47 -23.78 -26.78
N ILE A 90 13.05 -24.34 -25.70
CA ILE A 90 13.95 -25.50 -25.75
C ILE A 90 13.31 -26.75 -26.40
N HIS A 91 11.98 -26.78 -26.52
CA HIS A 91 11.25 -27.91 -27.08
C HIS A 91 11.05 -27.79 -28.59
N THR A 92 10.91 -26.57 -29.11
CA THR A 92 10.71 -26.32 -30.55
C THR A 92 11.98 -25.80 -31.23
N GLY A 93 12.93 -25.24 -30.47
CA GLY A 93 14.11 -24.56 -30.98
C GLY A 93 13.80 -23.25 -31.72
N GLU A 94 12.53 -22.83 -31.70
CA GLU A 94 12.04 -21.66 -32.43
C GLU A 94 11.80 -20.50 -31.46
N PRO A 95 12.38 -19.31 -31.75
CA PRO A 95 12.14 -18.11 -30.98
C PRO A 95 10.70 -17.62 -31.15
N VAL A 96 10.03 -17.31 -30.04
CA VAL A 96 8.69 -16.73 -30.04
C VAL A 96 8.65 -15.51 -29.13
N ASN A 97 8.05 -14.42 -29.61
CA ASN A 97 7.66 -13.30 -28.75
C ASN A 97 6.22 -13.52 -28.29
N VAL A 98 6.05 -13.70 -26.99
CA VAL A 98 4.75 -13.93 -26.37
C VAL A 98 4.16 -12.59 -25.97
N THR A 99 2.98 -12.27 -26.49
CA THR A 99 2.26 -11.03 -26.17
C THR A 99 1.35 -11.22 -24.98
N ILE A 100 1.39 -10.26 -24.05
CA ILE A 100 0.43 -10.15 -22.97
C ILE A 100 -0.93 -9.73 -23.53
N GLN A 101 -1.95 -10.57 -23.28
CA GLN A 101 -3.28 -10.43 -23.86
C GLN A 101 -4.19 -9.53 -23.02
N GLY A 102 -3.98 -9.48 -21.71
CA GLY A 102 -4.81 -8.70 -20.80
C GLY A 102 -4.27 -8.66 -19.38
N GLU A 103 -4.92 -7.85 -18.56
CA GLU A 103 -4.68 -7.77 -17.13
C GLU A 103 -5.99 -7.55 -16.37
N GLU A 104 -6.03 -8.02 -15.13
CA GLU A 104 -7.17 -7.83 -14.22
C GLU A 104 -6.68 -7.78 -12.77
N GLN A 105 -7.51 -7.31 -11.84
CA GLN A 105 -7.27 -7.48 -10.41
C GLN A 105 -7.97 -8.74 -9.90
N LYS A 106 -7.27 -9.53 -9.10
CA LYS A 106 -7.79 -10.78 -8.55
C LYS A 106 -7.32 -10.97 -7.11
N MET A 107 -8.19 -11.56 -6.29
CA MET A 107 -7.80 -12.06 -4.98
C MET A 107 -7.06 -13.40 -5.15
N VAL A 108 -5.80 -13.45 -4.76
CA VAL A 108 -4.93 -14.63 -4.87
C VAL A 108 -4.29 -14.86 -3.52
N LEU A 109 -4.58 -16.01 -2.88
CA LEU A 109 -4.07 -16.36 -1.55
C LEU A 109 -4.24 -15.20 -0.53
N ASP A 110 -5.46 -14.67 -0.43
CA ASP A 110 -5.86 -13.59 0.48
C ASP A 110 -5.14 -12.23 0.28
N ALA A 111 -4.52 -12.05 -0.89
CA ALA A 111 -3.96 -10.77 -1.33
C ALA A 111 -4.61 -10.31 -2.64
N THR A 112 -5.01 -9.04 -2.73
CA THR A 112 -5.42 -8.47 -4.02
C THR A 112 -4.18 -8.21 -4.86
N ARG A 113 -4.11 -8.85 -6.03
CA ARG A 113 -3.00 -8.79 -6.97
C ARG A 113 -3.48 -8.28 -8.32
N THR A 114 -2.69 -7.45 -8.98
CA THR A 114 -2.85 -7.24 -10.43
C THR A 114 -2.19 -8.42 -11.12
N VAL A 115 -2.96 -9.11 -11.93
CA VAL A 115 -2.52 -10.30 -12.66
C VAL A 115 -2.59 -10.02 -14.15
N THR A 116 -1.69 -10.63 -14.91
CA THR A 116 -1.64 -10.54 -16.35
C THR A 116 -1.69 -11.93 -16.97
N TYR A 117 -2.20 -12.06 -18.19
CA TYR A 117 -2.38 -13.37 -18.81
C TYR A 117 -2.03 -13.40 -20.29
N GLY A 118 -1.73 -14.61 -20.76
CA GLY A 118 -1.34 -14.90 -22.13
C GLY A 118 -1.62 -16.36 -22.46
N SER A 119 -1.82 -16.63 -23.74
CA SER A 119 -2.22 -17.96 -24.21
C SER A 119 -1.58 -18.28 -25.57
N ASP A 120 -1.23 -19.54 -25.79
CA ASP A 120 -0.98 -20.12 -27.11
C ASP A 120 -1.99 -21.26 -27.38
N SER A 121 -1.77 -22.06 -28.42
CA SER A 121 -2.63 -23.21 -28.75
C SER A 121 -2.58 -24.36 -27.74
N PHE A 122 -1.60 -24.34 -26.84
CA PHE A 122 -1.27 -25.40 -25.90
C PHE A 122 -1.60 -25.03 -24.45
N ARG A 123 -1.39 -23.77 -24.04
CA ARG A 123 -1.54 -23.32 -22.66
C ARG A 123 -2.20 -21.94 -22.53
N HIS A 124 -2.90 -21.77 -21.42
CA HIS A 124 -3.28 -20.48 -20.86
C HIS A 124 -2.53 -20.29 -19.54
N LYS A 125 -1.90 -19.13 -19.33
CA LYS A 125 -1.21 -18.82 -18.08
C LYS A 125 -1.56 -17.43 -17.58
N THR A 126 -1.64 -17.34 -16.26
CA THR A 126 -1.86 -16.11 -15.52
C THR A 126 -0.67 -15.90 -14.59
N TRP A 127 -0.11 -14.69 -14.59
CA TRP A 127 1.03 -14.29 -13.77
C TRP A 127 0.66 -13.15 -12.84
N ASP A 128 1.24 -13.14 -11.65
CA ASP A 128 1.23 -11.94 -10.81
C ASP A 128 2.11 -10.87 -11.47
N LYS A 129 1.55 -9.71 -11.79
CA LYS A 129 2.23 -8.67 -12.58
C LYS A 129 3.49 -8.17 -11.89
N ALA A 130 3.43 -7.97 -10.57
CA ALA A 130 4.56 -7.42 -9.82
C ALA A 130 5.75 -8.38 -9.77
N THR A 131 5.51 -9.68 -9.58
CA THR A 131 6.58 -10.69 -9.46
C THR A 131 6.99 -11.30 -10.80
N GLY A 132 6.06 -11.43 -11.75
CA GLY A 132 6.22 -12.19 -12.99
C GLY A 132 6.04 -13.70 -12.81
N VAL A 133 5.69 -14.17 -11.61
CA VAL A 133 5.52 -15.59 -11.30
C VAL A 133 4.11 -16.04 -11.66
N PHE A 134 3.97 -17.20 -12.29
CA PHE A 134 2.65 -17.70 -12.67
C PHE A 134 1.85 -18.10 -11.42
N ILE A 135 0.55 -17.83 -11.41
CA ILE A 135 -0.36 -18.14 -10.30
C ILE A 135 -1.39 -19.20 -10.68
N HIS A 136 -1.68 -19.32 -11.97
CA HIS A 136 -2.60 -20.30 -12.53
C HIS A 136 -2.15 -20.66 -13.94
N ALA A 137 -2.29 -21.93 -14.30
CA ALA A 137 -2.05 -22.41 -15.65
C ALA A 137 -3.03 -23.52 -16.00
N VAL A 138 -3.46 -23.53 -17.26
CA VAL A 138 -4.19 -24.65 -17.86
C VAL A 138 -3.46 -25.06 -19.12
N GLU A 139 -2.96 -26.29 -19.15
CA GLU A 139 -2.19 -26.86 -20.27
C GLU A 139 -2.92 -28.07 -20.84
N ARG A 140 -3.09 -28.11 -22.17
CA ARG A 140 -3.83 -29.16 -22.86
C ARG A 140 -2.95 -29.93 -23.83
N TYR A 141 -2.79 -31.22 -23.58
CA TYR A 141 -2.02 -32.15 -24.38
C TYR A 141 -2.97 -33.04 -25.17
N LYS A 142 -2.97 -32.93 -26.50
CA LYS A 142 -3.85 -33.73 -27.36
C LYS A 142 -3.11 -34.37 -28.51
N ASN A 143 -3.18 -35.68 -28.62
CA ASN A 143 -2.49 -36.48 -29.64
C ASN A 143 -0.99 -36.19 -29.71
N VAL A 144 -0.32 -36.13 -28.56
CA VAL A 144 1.12 -35.82 -28.47
C VAL A 144 1.88 -37.06 -28.03
N THR A 145 2.97 -37.38 -28.73
CA THR A 145 3.95 -38.37 -28.28
C THR A 145 5.21 -37.65 -27.82
N ASN A 146 5.63 -37.88 -26.58
CA ASN A 146 6.86 -37.24 -26.07
C ASN A 146 8.12 -37.88 -26.69
N ARG A 147 9.29 -37.26 -26.45
CA ARG A 147 10.59 -37.74 -26.98
C ARG A 147 10.97 -39.18 -26.58
N TYR A 148 10.29 -39.75 -25.59
CA TYR A 148 10.51 -41.10 -25.08
C TYR A 148 9.47 -42.11 -25.59
N GLY A 149 8.62 -41.72 -26.54
CA GLY A 149 7.61 -42.60 -27.14
C GLY A 149 6.33 -42.74 -26.32
N TRP A 150 6.13 -41.95 -25.26
CA TRP A 150 4.91 -41.99 -24.45
C TRP A 150 3.81 -41.18 -25.13
N TYR A 151 2.72 -41.84 -25.50
CA TYR A 151 1.58 -41.22 -26.17
C TYR A 151 0.56 -40.68 -25.16
N ILE A 152 0.09 -39.45 -25.40
CA ILE A 152 -0.96 -38.76 -24.67
C ILE A 152 -2.13 -38.52 -25.63
N GLU A 153 -3.27 -39.13 -25.34
CA GLU A 153 -4.50 -38.98 -26.13
C GLU A 153 -5.11 -37.59 -25.91
N ASP A 154 -5.52 -37.29 -24.68
CA ASP A 154 -6.14 -36.01 -24.32
C ASP A 154 -6.02 -35.77 -22.81
N LEU A 155 -5.04 -35.00 -22.37
CA LEU A 155 -4.85 -34.64 -20.96
C LEU A 155 -4.91 -33.13 -20.76
N THR A 156 -5.57 -32.71 -19.68
CA THR A 156 -5.52 -31.33 -19.20
C THR A 156 -4.87 -31.29 -17.83
N ALA A 157 -3.81 -30.49 -17.71
CA ALA A 157 -3.18 -30.16 -16.43
C ALA A 157 -3.65 -28.77 -15.99
N ASP A 158 -4.30 -28.70 -14.83
CA ASP A 158 -4.65 -27.47 -14.14
C ASP A 158 -3.69 -27.28 -12.97
N VAL A 159 -3.00 -26.15 -12.94
CA VAL A 159 -1.99 -25.81 -11.94
C VAL A 159 -2.41 -24.53 -11.23
N GLN A 160 -2.60 -24.60 -9.92
CA GLN A 160 -3.08 -23.48 -9.13
C GLN A 160 -2.16 -23.21 -7.94
N ALA A 161 -1.81 -21.93 -7.72
CA ALA A 161 -1.06 -21.51 -6.55
C ALA A 161 -1.89 -21.74 -5.27
N ILE A 162 -1.24 -22.30 -4.24
CA ILE A 162 -1.87 -22.65 -2.95
C ILE A 162 -1.15 -22.07 -1.73
N GLY A 163 0.07 -21.55 -1.89
CA GLY A 163 0.84 -20.94 -0.81
C GLY A 163 2.02 -20.13 -1.34
N THR A 164 2.42 -19.07 -0.65
CA THR A 164 3.60 -18.25 -1.00
C THR A 164 4.07 -17.43 0.20
N ASN A 165 5.32 -16.99 0.20
CA ASN A 165 5.82 -15.91 1.09
C ASN A 165 6.00 -14.57 0.39
N MET A 166 5.73 -14.47 -0.92
CA MET A 166 5.93 -13.25 -1.70
C MET A 166 4.87 -12.20 -1.42
N TRP A 167 3.69 -12.61 -0.94
CA TRP A 167 2.56 -11.73 -0.69
C TRP A 167 2.23 -11.73 0.80
N SER A 168 1.81 -10.58 1.31
CA SER A 168 1.27 -10.46 2.67
C SER A 168 -0.26 -10.37 2.60
N PRO A 169 -0.99 -10.96 3.56
CA PRO A 169 -2.42 -10.79 3.66
C PRO A 169 -2.80 -9.32 3.72
N GLN A 170 -3.90 -8.95 3.06
CA GLN A 170 -4.45 -7.60 3.15
C GLN A 170 -5.60 -7.55 4.14
N ILE A 171 -5.60 -6.54 5.03
CA ILE A 171 -6.67 -6.28 6.00
C ILE A 171 -7.39 -5.01 5.57
N LEU A 172 -8.66 -5.10 5.17
CA LEU A 172 -9.43 -3.98 4.61
C LEU A 172 -8.73 -3.34 3.39
N GLY A 173 -8.06 -4.14 2.57
CA GLY A 173 -7.31 -3.69 1.38
C GLY A 173 -5.95 -3.04 1.69
N LEU A 174 -5.57 -2.91 2.96
CA LEU A 174 -4.25 -2.45 3.38
C LEU A 174 -3.29 -3.61 3.54
N ASN A 175 -2.00 -3.39 3.24
CA ASN A 175 -0.99 -4.33 3.69
C ASN A 175 -0.94 -4.36 5.24
N GLN A 176 -0.48 -5.48 5.79
CA GLN A 176 -0.49 -5.70 7.24
C GLN A 176 0.30 -4.62 8.02
N THR A 177 1.42 -4.15 7.48
CA THR A 177 2.24 -3.08 8.09
C THR A 177 1.47 -1.77 8.18
N ALA A 178 0.82 -1.37 7.09
CA ALA A 178 0.00 -0.15 7.04
C ALA A 178 -1.21 -0.22 7.97
N PHE A 179 -1.88 -1.37 8.02
CA PHE A 179 -2.99 -1.58 8.94
C PHE A 179 -2.55 -1.40 10.40
N TYR A 180 -1.46 -2.06 10.83
CA TYR A 180 -0.97 -1.92 12.20
C TYR A 180 -0.45 -0.52 12.51
N TRP A 181 0.17 0.15 11.55
CA TRP A 181 0.60 1.53 11.72
C TRP A 181 -0.59 2.47 11.97
N LEU A 182 -1.68 2.35 11.19
CA LEU A 182 -2.91 3.14 11.40
C LEU A 182 -3.53 2.87 12.77
N VAL A 183 -3.65 1.60 13.16
CA VAL A 183 -4.17 1.22 14.48
C VAL A 183 -3.28 1.78 15.60
N GLY A 184 -1.95 1.71 15.43
CA GLY A 184 -0.97 2.26 16.36
C GLY A 184 -1.08 3.77 16.52
N ALA A 185 -1.19 4.51 15.42
CA ALA A 185 -1.37 5.97 15.43
C ALA A 185 -2.66 6.37 16.15
N ALA A 186 -3.77 5.69 15.86
CA ALA A 186 -5.05 5.92 16.54
C ALA A 186 -4.98 5.59 18.04
N ALA A 187 -4.36 4.46 18.40
CA ALA A 187 -4.17 4.04 19.79
C ALA A 187 -3.31 5.03 20.58
N LEU A 188 -2.21 5.52 20.00
CA LEU A 188 -1.35 6.53 20.61
C LEU A 188 -2.12 7.83 20.89
N ALA A 189 -2.87 8.31 19.91
CA ALA A 189 -3.68 9.51 20.07
C ALA A 189 -4.75 9.33 21.17
N LEU A 190 -5.39 8.15 21.24
CA LEU A 190 -6.33 7.81 22.31
C LEU A 190 -5.66 7.73 23.69
N LEU A 191 -4.45 7.17 23.79
CA LEU A 191 -3.68 7.10 25.04
C LEU A 191 -3.29 8.48 25.54
N ILE A 192 -2.85 9.38 24.65
CA ILE A 192 -2.57 10.78 24.98
C ILE A 192 -3.84 11.45 25.52
N TRP A 193 -4.98 11.22 24.85
CA TRP A 193 -6.28 11.76 25.27
C TRP A 193 -6.70 11.24 26.65
N LEU A 194 -6.66 9.92 26.87
CA LEU A 194 -7.01 9.31 28.16
C LEU A 194 -6.10 9.81 29.28
N SER A 195 -4.80 9.92 29.03
CA SER A 195 -3.83 10.45 30.00
C SER A 195 -4.17 11.89 30.37
N ALA A 196 -4.48 12.74 29.38
CA ALA A 196 -4.90 14.11 29.62
C ALA A 196 -6.22 14.20 30.41
N VAL A 197 -7.19 13.33 30.11
CA VAL A 197 -8.47 13.24 30.83
C VAL A 197 -8.25 12.83 32.28
N VAL A 198 -7.40 11.84 32.56
CA VAL A 198 -7.07 11.37 33.92
C VAL A 198 -6.42 12.50 34.71
N VAL A 199 -5.39 13.15 34.16
CA VAL A 199 -4.70 14.27 34.82
C VAL A 199 -5.66 15.41 35.14
N LEU A 200 -6.61 15.72 34.24
CA LEU A 200 -7.67 16.70 34.47
C LEU A 200 -8.67 16.30 35.55
N ARG A 201 -9.16 15.04 35.52
CA ARG A 201 -10.14 14.53 36.50
C ARG A 201 -9.56 14.44 37.91
N MET A 202 -8.26 14.19 38.03
CA MET A 202 -7.56 14.19 39.32
C MET A 202 -7.49 15.58 39.98
N LYS A 203 -8.08 16.64 39.39
CA LYS A 203 -8.04 18.04 39.86
C LYS A 203 -6.62 18.58 40.11
N ARG A 204 -5.58 17.86 39.67
CA ARG A 204 -4.16 18.24 39.83
C ARG A 204 -3.69 19.25 38.80
N ILE A 205 -4.52 19.61 37.82
CA ILE A 205 -4.25 20.78 36.99
C ILE A 205 -4.60 22.01 37.81
N VAL A 206 -3.63 22.44 38.62
CA VAL A 206 -3.39 23.85 38.89
C VAL A 206 -3.64 24.54 37.55
N ARG A 207 -4.65 25.43 37.43
CA ARG A 207 -4.73 26.32 36.27
C ARG A 207 -3.32 26.86 36.11
N LEU A 208 -2.59 26.43 35.08
CA LEU A 208 -1.21 26.84 34.86
C LEU A 208 -1.27 28.35 34.66
N SER A 209 -1.14 29.09 35.76
CA SER A 209 -1.24 30.54 35.79
C SER A 209 0.13 31.07 35.40
N LEU A 210 0.56 30.67 34.21
CA LEU A 210 1.78 31.17 33.62
C LEU A 210 1.65 32.68 33.49
N SER A 211 2.74 33.41 33.73
CA SER A 211 2.80 34.83 33.42
C SER A 211 2.58 35.03 31.90
N ALA A 212 2.13 36.20 31.48
CA ALA A 212 1.96 36.47 30.05
C ALA A 212 3.29 36.28 29.28
N SER A 213 4.42 36.70 29.88
CA SER A 213 5.77 36.49 29.33
C SER A 213 6.10 35.00 29.19
N THR A 214 5.78 34.18 30.21
CA THR A 214 6.03 32.73 30.15
C THR A 214 5.15 32.05 29.10
N GLN A 215 3.90 32.48 28.91
CA GLN A 215 3.04 31.96 27.85
C GLN A 215 3.59 32.27 26.46
N VAL A 216 4.08 33.49 26.23
CA VAL A 216 4.71 33.85 24.95
C VAL A 216 5.95 33.00 24.68
N LYS A 217 6.85 32.85 25.67
CA LYS A 217 8.03 31.99 25.56
C LYS A 217 7.65 30.55 25.25
N PHE A 218 6.64 30.03 25.93
CA PHE A 218 6.13 28.68 25.70
C PHE A 218 5.58 28.50 24.28
N VAL A 219 4.82 29.48 23.78
CA VAL A 219 4.29 29.47 22.41
C VAL A 219 5.42 29.48 21.37
N VAL A 220 6.39 30.38 21.51
CA VAL A 220 7.56 30.43 20.60
C VAL A 220 8.33 29.12 20.64
N PHE A 221 8.59 28.60 21.84
CA PHE A 221 9.26 27.30 22.00
C PHE A 221 8.47 26.18 21.34
N THR A 222 7.15 26.15 21.50
CA THR A 222 6.28 25.15 20.86
C THR A 222 6.41 25.21 19.34
N VAL A 223 6.29 26.40 18.73
CA VAL A 223 6.46 26.55 17.27
C VAL A 223 7.81 26.04 16.80
N VAL A 224 8.89 26.44 17.48
CA VAL A 224 10.25 26.01 17.10
C VAL A 224 10.41 24.50 17.20
N VAL A 225 9.98 23.89 18.31
CA VAL A 225 10.10 22.44 18.51
C VAL A 225 9.27 21.67 17.51
N THR A 226 8.03 22.08 17.25
CA THR A 226 7.14 21.45 16.29
C THR A 226 7.72 21.51 14.86
N VAL A 227 8.18 22.68 14.42
CA VAL A 227 8.81 22.82 13.10
C VAL A 227 10.08 21.97 12.97
N LEU A 228 10.92 21.94 14.02
CA LEU A 228 12.14 21.13 14.02
C LEU A 228 11.83 19.63 14.06
N ALA A 229 10.80 19.22 14.81
CA ALA A 229 10.36 17.83 14.88
C ALA A 229 9.89 17.33 13.51
N GLU A 230 9.16 18.15 12.77
CA GLU A 230 8.71 17.81 11.42
C GLU A 230 9.87 17.71 10.42
N ILE A 231 10.80 18.67 10.46
CA ILE A 231 12.01 18.58 9.60
C ILE A 231 12.83 17.33 9.96
N ALA A 232 12.97 17.04 11.26
CA ALA A 232 13.70 15.85 11.71
C ALA A 232 12.98 14.55 11.33
N SER A 233 11.65 14.50 11.39
CA SER A 233 10.87 13.32 10.99
C SER A 233 11.11 13.01 9.51
N MET A 234 11.12 14.03 8.65
CA MET A 234 11.36 13.89 7.21
C MET A 234 12.80 13.45 6.89
N VAL A 235 13.79 13.94 7.63
CA VAL A 235 15.21 13.67 7.35
C VAL A 235 15.67 12.34 7.92
N PHE A 236 15.21 11.98 9.13
CA PHE A 236 15.74 10.83 9.88
C PHE A 236 14.78 9.64 9.92
N LEU A 237 13.50 9.81 9.57
CA LEU A 237 12.50 8.75 9.58
C LEU A 237 11.69 8.74 8.26
N PRO A 238 12.32 8.40 7.13
CA PRO A 238 11.59 8.32 5.88
C PRO A 238 10.52 7.22 5.97
N PHE A 239 9.25 7.60 5.77
CA PHE A 239 8.11 6.67 5.87
C PHE A 239 8.21 5.48 4.90
N TYR A 240 8.97 5.60 3.81
CA TYR A 240 9.20 4.49 2.87
C TYR A 240 10.02 3.35 3.50
N GLU A 241 10.87 3.61 4.49
CA GLU A 241 11.57 2.56 5.24
C GLU A 241 10.63 1.74 6.12
N LEU A 242 9.45 2.29 6.44
CA LEU A 242 8.39 1.58 7.16
C LEU A 242 7.55 0.70 6.22
N GLY A 243 7.86 0.62 4.92
CA GLY A 243 7.08 -0.13 3.94
C GLY A 243 5.69 0.46 3.68
N LEU A 244 5.48 1.74 4.02
CA LEU A 244 4.23 2.45 3.78
C LEU A 244 4.27 3.18 2.43
N SER A 245 3.16 3.10 1.69
CA SER A 245 2.93 4.01 0.58
C SER A 245 2.67 5.43 1.08
N VAL A 246 2.84 6.42 0.19
CA VAL A 246 2.53 7.83 0.48
C VAL A 246 1.07 8.01 0.94
N ALA A 247 0.14 7.27 0.30
CA ALA A 247 -1.28 7.35 0.62
C ALA A 247 -1.59 6.79 2.01
N GLU A 248 -0.99 5.65 2.39
CA GLU A 248 -1.15 5.04 3.71
C GLU A 248 -0.60 5.92 4.82
N PHE A 249 0.60 6.48 4.61
CA PHE A 249 1.21 7.42 5.53
C PHE A 249 0.35 8.68 5.71
N ASN A 250 -0.08 9.29 4.60
CA ASN A 250 -0.94 10.47 4.64
C ASN A 250 -2.26 10.19 5.36
N LEU A 251 -2.90 9.05 5.12
CA LEU A 251 -4.14 8.67 5.80
C LEU A 251 -3.97 8.68 7.32
N GLY A 252 -2.95 8.00 7.86
CA GLY A 252 -2.79 7.95 9.31
C GLY A 252 -2.31 9.25 9.92
N LEU A 253 -1.55 10.06 9.19
CA LEU A 253 -1.22 11.41 9.62
C LEU A 253 -2.50 12.27 9.74
N GLN A 254 -3.40 12.18 8.77
CA GLN A 254 -4.70 12.87 8.84
C GLN A 254 -5.58 12.33 9.98
N THR A 255 -5.59 11.00 10.22
CA THR A 255 -6.27 10.38 11.37
C THR A 255 -5.71 10.91 12.69
N PHE A 256 -4.38 11.01 12.81
CA PHE A 256 -3.73 11.53 14.00
C PHE A 256 -4.14 13.00 14.25
N TRP A 257 -4.09 13.85 13.22
CA TRP A 257 -4.42 15.26 13.36
C TRP A 257 -5.90 15.52 13.66
N VAL A 258 -6.83 14.79 13.03
CA VAL A 258 -8.26 14.97 13.34
C VAL A 258 -8.56 14.61 14.80
N ILE A 259 -7.90 13.59 15.36
CA ILE A 259 -8.05 13.25 16.79
C ILE A 259 -7.55 14.40 17.67
N PHE A 260 -6.42 15.02 17.33
CA PHE A 260 -5.89 16.18 18.07
C PHE A 260 -6.82 17.39 17.99
N VAL A 261 -7.42 17.67 16.83
CA VAL A 261 -8.42 18.74 16.67
C VAL A 261 -9.64 18.47 17.56
N LEU A 262 -10.17 17.25 17.55
CA LEU A 262 -11.32 16.88 18.40
C LEU A 262 -10.96 16.95 19.90
N MET A 263 -9.77 16.50 20.28
CA MET A 263 -9.23 16.65 21.63
C MET A 263 -9.13 18.12 22.04
N SER A 264 -8.62 19.00 21.17
CA SER A 264 -8.53 20.44 21.44
C SER A 264 -9.91 21.04 21.70
N MET A 265 -10.93 20.63 20.93
CA MET A 265 -12.31 21.09 21.10
C MET A 265 -12.91 20.63 22.42
N TRP A 266 -12.57 19.42 22.89
CA TRP A 266 -12.95 18.97 24.22
C TRP A 266 -12.35 19.86 25.33
N PHE A 267 -11.07 20.23 25.24
CA PHE A 267 -10.46 21.17 26.19
C PHE A 267 -11.15 22.54 26.15
N ARG A 268 -11.50 23.02 24.96
CA ARG A 268 -12.25 24.27 24.77
C ARG A 268 -13.62 24.20 25.47
N MET A 269 -14.35 23.09 25.32
CA MET A 269 -15.65 22.87 25.97
C MET A 269 -15.53 22.85 27.51
N LYS A 270 -14.39 22.42 28.05
CA LYS A 270 -14.09 22.47 29.48
C LYS A 270 -13.57 23.84 29.95
N GLY A 271 -13.53 24.84 29.07
CA GLY A 271 -13.04 26.18 29.37
C GLY A 271 -11.52 26.31 29.45
N ASN A 272 -10.77 25.28 29.04
CA ASN A 272 -9.31 25.31 29.00
C ASN A 272 -8.82 25.80 27.63
N TYR A 273 -8.99 27.10 27.40
CA TYR A 273 -8.62 27.74 26.14
C TYR A 273 -7.11 27.71 25.89
N PHE A 274 -6.27 27.76 26.94
CA PHE A 274 -4.82 27.71 26.74
C PHE A 274 -4.38 26.39 26.08
N VAL A 275 -4.85 25.25 26.59
CA VAL A 275 -4.48 23.93 26.03
C VAL A 275 -5.10 23.73 24.65
N HIS A 276 -6.34 24.16 24.45
CA HIS A 276 -6.97 24.14 23.11
C HIS A 276 -6.10 24.87 22.08
N GLU A 277 -5.66 26.09 22.38
CA GLU A 277 -4.90 26.90 21.43
C GLU A 277 -3.47 26.41 21.20
N VAL A 278 -2.78 25.93 22.23
CA VAL A 278 -1.48 25.27 22.06
C VAL A 278 -1.63 24.03 21.17
N THR A 279 -2.67 23.24 21.38
CA THR A 279 -2.93 22.04 20.55
C THR A 279 -3.21 22.43 19.11
N MET A 280 -4.08 23.44 18.88
CA MET A 280 -4.37 23.93 17.53
C MET A 280 -3.12 24.54 16.87
N LEU A 281 -2.28 25.25 17.61
CA LEU A 281 -1.02 25.77 17.11
C LEU A 281 -0.09 24.65 16.61
N ILE A 282 0.08 23.58 17.39
CA ILE A 282 0.86 22.41 16.98
C ILE A 282 0.29 21.83 15.68
N VAL A 283 -1.00 21.50 15.67
CA VAL A 283 -1.67 20.93 14.49
C VAL A 283 -1.49 21.83 13.26
N MET A 284 -1.65 23.15 13.41
CA MET A 284 -1.50 24.10 12.30
C MET A 284 -0.06 24.21 11.82
N CYS A 285 0.92 24.26 12.72
CA CYS A 285 2.32 24.30 12.36
C CYS A 285 2.74 23.04 11.59
N GLU A 286 2.41 21.86 12.11
CA GLU A 286 2.71 20.57 11.47
C GLU A 286 2.08 20.49 10.08
N THR A 287 0.78 20.79 9.98
CA THR A 287 0.06 20.69 8.71
C THR A 287 0.58 21.69 7.66
N LEU A 288 0.92 22.93 8.07
CA LEU A 288 1.44 23.94 7.15
C LEU A 288 2.87 23.65 6.71
N VAL A 289 3.74 23.17 7.60
CA VAL A 289 5.12 22.78 7.26
C VAL A 289 5.10 21.57 6.34
N GLY A 290 4.39 20.51 6.71
CA GLY A 290 4.25 19.30 5.90
C GLY A 290 3.69 19.60 4.50
N PHE A 291 2.62 20.39 4.42
CA PHE A 291 2.05 20.80 3.13
C PHE A 291 3.02 21.66 2.30
N SER A 292 3.76 22.57 2.93
CA SER A 292 4.74 23.39 2.22
C SER A 292 5.91 22.56 1.67
N VAL A 293 6.39 21.57 2.42
CA VAL A 293 7.45 20.66 1.95
C VAL A 293 6.98 19.86 0.74
N VAL A 294 5.76 19.31 0.78
CA VAL A 294 5.18 18.61 -0.39
C VAL A 294 5.14 19.52 -1.61
N LEU A 295 4.69 20.77 -1.46
CA LEU A 295 4.67 21.75 -2.56
C LEU A 295 6.07 22.13 -3.07
N LEU A 296 7.10 22.08 -2.22
CA LEU A 296 8.48 22.37 -2.63
C LEU A 296 9.14 21.19 -3.34
N LEU A 297 8.86 19.96 -2.91
CA LEU A 297 9.43 18.74 -3.48
C LEU A 297 8.76 18.33 -4.80
N ASP A 298 7.45 18.58 -4.93
CA ASP A 298 6.71 18.41 -6.19
C ASP A 298 5.88 19.67 -6.48
N PRO A 299 6.49 20.71 -7.08
CA PRO A 299 5.83 21.98 -7.32
C PRO A 299 4.78 21.82 -8.43
N MET A 300 3.56 21.38 -8.06
CA MET A 300 2.35 21.19 -8.88
C MET A 300 2.62 21.27 -10.39
N SER A 301 3.44 20.36 -10.89
CA SER A 301 3.88 20.38 -12.27
C SER A 301 2.71 19.98 -13.16
N PHE A 302 2.75 20.30 -14.46
CA PHE A 302 1.74 19.82 -15.41
C PHE A 302 1.60 18.29 -15.38
N SER A 303 2.70 17.57 -15.14
CA SER A 303 2.71 16.11 -14.92
C SER A 303 1.97 15.70 -13.65
N SER A 304 2.17 16.39 -12.53
CA SER A 304 1.48 16.09 -11.26
C SER A 304 -0.02 16.39 -11.38
N MET A 305 -0.40 17.47 -12.07
CA MET A 305 -1.80 17.78 -12.37
C MET A 305 -2.46 16.72 -13.26
N ALA A 306 -1.75 16.18 -14.24
CA ALA A 306 -2.26 15.09 -15.08
C ALA A 306 -2.55 13.82 -14.27
N VAL A 307 -1.72 13.51 -13.27
CA VAL A 307 -1.94 12.38 -12.35
C VAL A 307 -3.14 12.62 -11.43
N LEU A 308 -3.32 13.85 -10.92
CA LEU A 308 -4.46 14.24 -10.09
C LEU A 308 -5.80 14.22 -10.85
N ALA A 309 -5.76 14.32 -12.19
CA ALA A 309 -6.92 14.29 -13.07
C ALA A 309 -7.00 13.02 -13.94
N SER A 310 -6.24 11.97 -13.60
CA SER A 310 -6.08 10.81 -14.47
C SER A 310 -7.37 10.02 -14.71
N THR A 311 -8.34 10.13 -13.80
CA THR A 311 -9.69 9.57 -13.95
C THR A 311 -10.74 10.56 -13.43
N PRO A 312 -12.00 10.46 -13.90
CA PRO A 312 -13.09 11.29 -13.37
C PRO A 312 -13.27 11.15 -11.85
N VAL A 313 -13.12 9.93 -11.32
CA VAL A 313 -13.24 9.67 -9.88
C VAL A 313 -12.13 10.37 -9.11
N ARG A 314 -10.88 10.24 -9.56
CA ARG A 314 -9.73 10.89 -8.91
C ARG A 314 -9.83 12.41 -8.97
N LEU A 315 -10.30 12.96 -10.09
CA LEU A 315 -10.56 14.39 -10.21
C LEU A 315 -11.59 14.86 -9.17
N VAL A 316 -12.73 14.18 -9.08
CA VAL A 316 -13.81 14.52 -8.13
C VAL A 316 -13.32 14.44 -6.69
N MET A 317 -12.60 13.37 -6.31
CA MET A 317 -12.11 13.21 -4.94
C MET A 317 -11.09 14.29 -4.57
N ASN A 318 -10.16 14.63 -5.46
CA ASN A 318 -9.21 15.71 -5.24
C ASN A 318 -9.89 17.08 -5.04
N PHE A 319 -10.90 17.39 -5.86
CA PHE A 319 -11.68 18.62 -5.68
C PHE A 319 -12.46 18.65 -4.36
N LEU A 320 -13.12 17.55 -4.01
CA LEU A 320 -13.84 17.43 -2.74
C LEU A 320 -12.88 17.60 -1.56
N HIS A 321 -11.70 16.99 -1.62
CA HIS A 321 -10.69 17.11 -0.58
C HIS A 321 -10.28 18.59 -0.44
N ALA A 322 -9.90 19.25 -1.54
CA ALA A 322 -9.52 20.66 -1.55
C ALA A 322 -10.62 21.61 -1.02
N ILE A 323 -11.88 21.37 -1.38
CA ILE A 323 -13.04 22.17 -0.94
C ILE A 323 -13.17 22.17 0.60
N PHE A 324 -12.80 21.09 1.27
CA PHE A 324 -12.86 21.02 2.73
C PHE A 324 -11.53 21.37 3.42
N SER A 325 -10.39 20.95 2.87
CA SER A 325 -9.08 21.19 3.47
C SER A 325 -8.68 22.66 3.44
N ILE A 326 -8.93 23.38 2.34
CA ILE A 326 -8.54 24.80 2.22
C ILE A 326 -9.26 25.64 3.28
N PRO A 327 -10.59 25.55 3.44
CA PRO A 327 -11.27 26.22 4.56
C PRO A 327 -10.80 25.76 5.93
N ALA A 328 -10.52 24.47 6.14
CA ALA A 328 -9.98 23.97 7.42
C ALA A 328 -8.67 24.67 7.79
N LEU A 329 -7.74 24.77 6.84
CA LEU A 329 -6.46 25.47 7.01
C LEU A 329 -6.66 26.97 7.22
N ALA A 330 -7.55 27.61 6.46
CA ALA A 330 -7.83 29.03 6.57
C ALA A 330 -8.42 29.38 7.94
N PHE A 331 -9.45 28.66 8.40
CA PHE A 331 -10.06 28.87 9.71
C PHE A 331 -9.13 28.50 10.85
N GLY A 332 -8.34 27.43 10.73
CA GLY A 332 -7.36 27.04 11.75
C GLY A 332 -6.24 28.05 11.90
N THR A 333 -5.70 28.56 10.78
CA THR A 333 -4.72 29.66 10.78
C THR A 333 -5.31 30.91 11.41
N TRP A 334 -6.56 31.25 11.04
CA TRP A 334 -7.25 32.40 11.62
C TRP A 334 -7.44 32.22 13.13
N LEU A 335 -7.86 31.04 13.59
CA LEU A 335 -8.05 30.72 15.01
C LEU A 335 -6.78 30.99 15.81
N VAL A 336 -5.65 30.44 15.35
CA VAL A 336 -4.34 30.64 15.98
C VAL A 336 -3.93 32.11 15.95
N ALA A 337 -4.15 32.83 14.83
CA ALA A 337 -3.75 34.22 14.68
C ALA A 337 -4.51 35.19 15.61
N ILE A 338 -5.78 34.91 15.92
CA ILE A 338 -6.57 35.73 16.85
C ILE A 338 -6.33 35.39 18.32
N TRP A 339 -5.54 34.36 18.61
CA TRP A 339 -5.25 33.98 19.98
C TRP A 339 -4.49 35.09 20.71
N ARG A 340 -5.01 35.45 21.88
CA ARG A 340 -4.41 36.42 22.81
C ARG A 340 -4.40 35.78 24.20
N PRO A 341 -3.23 35.39 24.74
CA PRO A 341 -3.16 34.76 26.05
C PRO A 341 -3.80 35.65 27.12
N LYS A 342 -4.60 35.04 28.01
CA LYS A 342 -5.40 35.70 29.06
C LYS A 342 -6.49 36.69 28.60
N SER A 343 -6.80 36.75 27.31
CA SER A 343 -7.90 37.59 26.84
C SER A 343 -9.26 37.06 27.30
N THR A 344 -10.02 37.91 27.99
CA THR A 344 -11.38 37.61 28.47
C THR A 344 -12.42 37.60 27.34
N THR A 345 -12.15 38.29 26.24
CA THR A 345 -13.05 38.35 25.07
C THR A 345 -12.77 37.23 24.05
N TYR A 346 -11.64 36.54 24.19
CA TYR A 346 -11.21 35.49 23.27
C TYR A 346 -12.23 34.36 23.12
N PRO A 347 -12.83 33.80 24.20
CA PRO A 347 -13.79 32.70 24.08
C PRO A 347 -14.98 33.02 23.17
N ALA A 348 -15.51 34.25 23.28
CA ALA A 348 -16.63 34.71 22.48
C ALA A 348 -16.22 34.93 21.01
N LYS A 349 -15.09 35.64 20.78
CA LYS A 349 -14.60 35.99 19.44
C LYS A 349 -14.18 34.77 18.61
N SER A 350 -13.58 33.76 19.23
CA SER A 350 -13.08 32.57 18.54
C SER A 350 -14.11 31.44 18.41
N ARG A 351 -15.29 31.54 19.03
CA ARG A 351 -16.25 30.43 19.12
C ARG A 351 -16.64 29.86 17.76
N ARG A 352 -17.07 30.71 16.83
CA ARG A 352 -17.51 30.28 15.50
C ARG A 352 -16.34 29.76 14.67
N ILE A 353 -15.18 30.41 14.74
CA ILE A 353 -13.99 30.01 13.98
C ILE A 353 -13.52 28.63 14.45
N ALA A 354 -13.47 28.37 15.76
CA ALA A 354 -13.10 27.06 16.29
C ALA A 354 -14.07 25.95 15.86
N GLN A 355 -15.39 26.23 15.83
CA GLN A 355 -16.39 25.29 15.35
C GLN A 355 -16.23 25.00 13.85
N LEU A 356 -16.09 26.04 13.03
CA LEU A 356 -15.88 25.90 11.59
C LEU A 356 -14.59 25.14 11.29
N THR A 357 -13.49 25.46 11.99
CA THR A 357 -12.22 24.75 11.88
C THR A 357 -12.43 23.25 12.10
N ALA A 358 -13.07 22.86 13.21
CA ALA A 358 -13.30 21.45 13.51
C ALA A 358 -14.22 20.76 12.50
N VAL A 359 -15.30 21.41 12.06
CA VAL A 359 -16.23 20.85 11.06
C VAL A 359 -15.52 20.61 9.73
N PHE A 360 -14.82 21.61 9.21
CA PHE A 360 -14.10 21.48 7.94
C PHE A 360 -12.95 20.46 8.03
N TRP A 361 -12.28 20.35 9.18
CA TRP A 361 -11.26 19.32 9.39
C TRP A 361 -11.83 17.90 9.35
N VAL A 362 -12.98 17.68 10.02
CA VAL A 362 -13.65 16.37 10.04
C VAL A 362 -14.17 16.02 8.66
N LEU A 363 -14.75 16.98 7.92
CA LEU A 363 -15.20 16.75 6.55
C LEU A 363 -14.03 16.46 5.60
N SER A 364 -12.93 17.21 5.72
CA SER A 364 -11.69 16.96 4.98
C SER A 364 -11.16 15.55 5.25
N TYR A 365 -11.12 15.14 6.52
CA TYR A 365 -10.69 13.80 6.90
C TYR A 365 -11.63 12.72 6.33
N ALA A 366 -12.94 12.90 6.43
CA ALA A 366 -13.91 11.95 5.91
C ALA A 366 -13.76 11.77 4.39
N VAL A 367 -13.53 12.85 3.65
CA VAL A 367 -13.23 12.79 2.21
C VAL A 367 -11.87 12.15 1.96
N GLY A 368 -10.84 12.42 2.75
CA GLY A 368 -9.54 11.75 2.65
C GLY A 368 -9.61 10.24 2.87
N VAL A 369 -10.41 9.78 3.84
CA VAL A 369 -10.68 8.35 4.04
C VAL A 369 -11.40 7.77 2.82
N LEU A 370 -12.41 8.47 2.30
CA LEU A 370 -13.17 7.99 1.14
C LEU A 370 -12.29 7.91 -0.12
N ASP A 371 -11.49 8.94 -0.37
CA ASP A 371 -10.48 8.97 -1.44
C ASP A 371 -9.53 7.79 -1.34
N PHE A 372 -8.99 7.53 -0.14
CA PHE A 372 -8.13 6.39 0.12
C PHE A 372 -8.84 5.06 -0.18
N LEU A 373 -10.06 4.86 0.34
CA LEU A 373 -10.79 3.62 0.13
C LEU A 373 -11.15 3.40 -1.35
N LEU A 374 -11.51 4.45 -2.09
CA LEU A 374 -11.91 4.34 -3.49
C LEU A 374 -10.73 4.19 -4.46
N LEU A 375 -9.61 4.86 -4.19
CA LEU A 375 -8.48 4.93 -5.14
C LEU A 375 -7.30 4.05 -4.77
N HIS A 376 -7.20 3.64 -3.50
CA HIS A 376 -6.04 2.95 -2.96
C HIS A 376 -6.38 1.61 -2.30
N THR A 377 -7.65 1.22 -2.27
CA THR A 377 -8.08 -0.10 -1.79
C THR A 377 -9.06 -0.77 -2.75
N THR A 378 -9.29 -2.06 -2.54
CA THR A 378 -10.27 -2.84 -3.31
C THR A 378 -11.62 -2.94 -2.60
N VAL A 379 -11.88 -2.11 -1.58
CA VAL A 379 -13.12 -2.17 -0.79
C VAL A 379 -14.36 -1.86 -1.65
N PHE A 380 -14.20 -1.05 -2.70
CA PHE A 380 -15.27 -0.64 -3.60
C PHE A 380 -15.06 -1.11 -5.05
N GLY A 381 -14.09 -2.00 -5.28
CA GLY A 381 -13.67 -2.50 -6.59
C GLY A 381 -14.01 -3.96 -6.81
#